data_AF-A0A831UY32-F1
#
_entry.id   AF-A0A831UY32-F1
#
_cell.length_a   1.000
_cell.length_b   1.000
_cell.length_c   1.000
_cell.angle_alpha   90.00
_cell.angle_beta   90.00
_cell.angle_gamma   90.00
#
_symmetry.space_group_name_H-M   'P 1'
#
loop_
_entity.id
_entity.type
_entity.pdbx_description
1 polymer ?
#
loop_
_entity_poly.entity_id
_entity_poly.type
_entity_poly.pdbx_seq_one_letter_code
_entity_poly.pdbx_strand_id
1 'polypeptide(L)'
;MNDPKRLTVLEIESKKFRKRLRGYDPAQVDAFLQLVAAHYEEVLTENHRMREELLGLREEAQRYRAMESTLKEALVLAQKTADETRANAHKEAELILREARMQAERIQQEAQARVEQLQKEIETLEARKRATVLELRALLLSHLQALEMPTHAVAEESAPTDGAPLETG
;
A
#
# COMPACT_ATOMS: atom_id res chain seq x y z
N MET A 1 -1.72 2.45 -65.26
CA MET A 1 -0.29 2.10 -65.31
C MET A 1 -0.18 0.94 -66.30
N ASN A 2 0.15 1.23 -67.57
CA ASN A 2 0.28 0.20 -68.60
C ASN A 2 1.62 -0.49 -68.38
N ASP A 3 1.66 -1.53 -67.57
CA ASP A 3 2.79 -2.44 -67.59
C ASP A 3 2.82 -3.10 -68.97
N PRO A 4 3.86 -2.89 -69.80
CA PRO A 4 3.97 -3.59 -71.06
C PRO A 4 3.96 -5.08 -70.78
N LYS A 5 3.10 -5.84 -71.48
CA LYS A 5 3.00 -7.29 -71.33
C LYS A 5 4.41 -7.87 -71.42
N ARG A 6 4.93 -8.35 -70.29
CA ARG A 6 6.24 -8.99 -70.22
C ARG A 6 6.16 -10.27 -71.03
N LEU A 7 7.09 -10.44 -71.97
CA LEU A 7 7.15 -11.66 -72.76
C LEU A 7 7.37 -12.85 -71.83
N THR A 8 6.74 -13.98 -72.10
CA THR A 8 7.08 -15.23 -71.42
C THR A 8 8.32 -15.86 -72.06
N VAL A 9 9.00 -16.75 -71.34
CA VAL A 9 10.13 -17.55 -71.88
C VAL A 9 9.69 -18.23 -73.19
N LEU A 10 8.51 -18.84 -73.19
CA LEU A 10 7.90 -19.48 -74.35
C LEU A 10 7.61 -18.50 -75.51
N GLU A 11 7.19 -17.26 -75.22
CA GLU A 11 6.97 -16.23 -76.24
C GLU A 11 8.28 -15.74 -76.88
N ILE A 12 9.41 -15.81 -76.15
CA ILE A 12 10.74 -15.49 -76.68
C ILE A 12 11.24 -16.62 -77.59
N GLU A 13 11.13 -17.87 -77.14
CA GLU A 13 11.57 -19.05 -77.91
C GLU A 13 10.76 -19.28 -79.19
N SER A 14 9.45 -19.03 -79.14
CA SER A 14 8.55 -19.24 -80.29
C SER A 14 8.48 -18.05 -81.26
N LYS A 15 9.30 -17.00 -81.04
CA LYS A 15 9.23 -15.77 -81.82
C LYS A 15 9.75 -15.97 -83.24
N LYS A 16 8.86 -15.85 -84.23
CA LYS A 16 9.22 -15.91 -85.65
C LYS A 16 9.42 -14.50 -86.24
N PHE A 17 10.50 -14.33 -87.01
CA PHE A 17 10.83 -13.10 -87.72
C PHE A 17 10.59 -13.21 -89.23
N ARG A 18 10.23 -12.10 -89.88
CA ARG A 18 10.05 -12.05 -91.34
C ARG A 18 11.42 -12.04 -92.04
N LYS A 19 11.60 -12.88 -93.07
CA LYS A 19 12.83 -12.94 -93.88
C LYS A 19 12.94 -11.74 -94.83
N ARG A 20 14.13 -11.19 -95.01
CA ARG A 20 14.45 -10.11 -95.97
C ARG A 20 15.82 -10.36 -96.61
N LEU A 21 16.03 -9.91 -97.85
CA LEU A 21 17.21 -10.21 -98.71
C LEU A 21 18.57 -9.77 -98.13
N ARG A 22 18.56 -8.92 -97.08
CA ARG A 22 19.74 -8.47 -96.31
C ARG A 22 19.43 -8.46 -94.81
N GLY A 23 19.04 -9.61 -94.26
CA GLY A 23 18.72 -9.79 -92.84
C GLY A 23 19.79 -10.55 -92.08
N TYR A 24 19.65 -10.63 -90.76
CA TYR A 24 20.46 -11.50 -89.91
C TYR A 24 20.28 -12.98 -90.28
N ASP A 25 21.31 -13.78 -90.02
CA ASP A 25 21.27 -15.24 -90.18
C ASP A 25 20.24 -15.85 -89.22
N PRO A 26 19.18 -16.51 -89.73
CA PRO A 26 18.14 -17.11 -88.89
C PRO A 26 18.67 -18.07 -87.83
N ALA A 27 19.70 -18.87 -88.15
CA ALA A 27 20.24 -19.85 -87.19
C ALA A 27 20.93 -19.17 -86.00
N GLN A 28 21.65 -18.07 -86.24
CA GLN A 28 22.29 -17.29 -85.19
C GLN A 28 21.27 -16.53 -84.33
N VAL A 29 20.21 -16.02 -84.97
CA VAL A 29 19.10 -15.37 -84.26
C VAL A 29 18.39 -16.37 -83.35
N ASP A 30 18.07 -17.57 -83.84
CA ASP A 30 17.41 -18.61 -83.04
C ASP A 30 18.27 -19.05 -81.84
N ALA A 31 19.58 -19.25 -82.04
CA ALA A 31 20.52 -19.55 -80.96
C ALA A 31 20.59 -18.43 -79.91
N PHE A 32 20.58 -17.16 -80.36
CA PHE A 32 20.55 -16.02 -79.45
C PHE A 32 19.23 -15.93 -78.68
N LEU A 33 18.08 -16.21 -79.32
CA LEU A 33 16.77 -16.23 -78.63
C LEU A 33 16.72 -17.31 -77.55
N GLN A 34 17.31 -18.49 -77.78
CA GLN A 34 17.42 -19.53 -76.76
C GLN A 34 18.26 -19.07 -75.56
N LEU A 35 19.40 -18.43 -75.81
CA LEU A 35 20.25 -17.88 -74.74
C LEU A 35 19.52 -16.78 -73.94
N VAL A 36 18.82 -15.88 -74.64
CA VAL A 36 18.01 -14.82 -74.01
C VAL A 36 16.86 -15.43 -73.20
N ALA A 37 16.18 -16.44 -73.73
CA ALA A 37 15.10 -17.12 -73.02
C ALA A 37 15.59 -17.77 -71.72
N ALA A 38 16.74 -18.46 -71.75
CA ALA A 38 17.35 -19.09 -70.58
C ALA A 38 17.73 -18.06 -69.50
N HIS A 39 18.45 -16.99 -69.86
CA HIS A 39 18.80 -15.93 -68.91
C HIS A 39 17.56 -15.18 -68.38
N TYR A 40 16.54 -15.02 -69.21
CA TYR A 40 15.30 -14.38 -68.79
C TYR A 40 14.52 -15.25 -67.79
N GLU A 41 14.52 -16.57 -67.95
CA GLU A 41 13.97 -17.51 -66.97
C GLU A 41 14.71 -17.45 -65.63
N GLU A 42 16.04 -17.40 -65.65
CA GLU A 42 16.88 -17.26 -64.47
C GLU A 42 16.54 -15.98 -63.69
N VAL A 43 16.47 -14.84 -64.39
CA VAL A 43 16.09 -13.55 -63.80
C VAL A 43 14.66 -13.57 -63.26
N LEU A 44 13.71 -14.19 -63.95
CA LEU A 44 12.33 -14.30 -63.46
C LEU A 44 12.25 -15.14 -62.18
N THR A 45 12.98 -16.25 -62.13
CA THR A 45 13.03 -17.14 -60.97
C THR A 45 13.67 -16.45 -59.78
N GLU A 46 14.80 -15.77 -59.98
CA GLU A 46 15.44 -14.99 -58.93
C GLU A 46 14.57 -13.83 -58.46
N ASN A 47 13.90 -13.14 -59.38
CA ASN A 47 12.98 -12.05 -59.02
C ASN A 47 11.81 -12.56 -58.19
N HIS A 48 11.27 -13.75 -58.50
CA HIS A 48 10.22 -14.35 -57.71
C HIS A 48 10.71 -14.70 -56.30
N ARG A 49 11.86 -15.39 -56.18
CA ARG A 49 12.51 -15.72 -54.90
C ARG A 49 12.75 -14.48 -54.04
N MET A 50 13.33 -13.43 -54.61
CA MET A 50 13.59 -12.17 -53.89
C MET A 50 12.29 -11.49 -53.43
N ARG A 51 11.21 -11.57 -54.21
CA ARG A 51 9.91 -11.01 -53.81
C ARG A 51 9.31 -11.77 -52.64
N GLU A 52 9.39 -13.10 -52.64
CA GLU A 52 8.92 -13.92 -51.52
C GLU A 52 9.70 -13.63 -50.24
N GLU A 53 11.04 -13.57 -50.33
CA GLU A 53 11.90 -13.24 -49.20
C GLU A 53 11.59 -11.84 -48.64
N LEU A 54 11.41 -10.86 -49.53
CA LEU A 54 11.08 -9.49 -49.15
C LEU A 54 9.69 -9.37 -48.52
N LEU A 55 8.72 -10.19 -48.94
CA LEU A 55 7.42 -10.27 -48.26
C LEU A 55 7.57 -10.85 -46.85
N GLY A 56 8.30 -11.96 -46.69
CA GLY A 56 8.55 -12.58 -45.39
C GLY A 56 9.26 -11.63 -44.42
N LEU A 57 10.32 -10.96 -44.86
CA LEU A 57 11.05 -9.98 -44.06
C LEU A 57 10.18 -8.78 -43.66
N ARG A 58 9.25 -8.36 -44.53
CA ARG A 58 8.30 -7.27 -44.20
C ARG A 58 7.30 -7.68 -43.13
N GLU A 59 6.76 -8.89 -43.22
CA GLU A 59 5.84 -9.42 -42.22
C GLU A 59 6.53 -9.57 -40.86
N GLU A 60 7.76 -10.08 -40.85
CA GLU A 60 8.56 -10.20 -39.64
C GLU A 60 8.87 -8.83 -39.01
N ALA A 61 9.27 -7.85 -39.83
CA ALA A 61 9.49 -6.48 -39.37
C ALA A 61 8.21 -5.85 -38.78
N GLN A 62 7.04 -6.12 -39.37
CA GLN A 62 5.76 -5.67 -38.81
C GLN A 62 5.46 -6.33 -37.46
N ARG A 63 5.69 -7.64 -37.34
CA ARG A 63 5.55 -8.35 -36.06
C ARG A 63 6.45 -7.77 -34.98
N TYR A 64 7.72 -7.50 -35.30
CA TYR A 64 8.66 -6.89 -34.35
C TYR A 64 8.21 -5.50 -33.91
N ARG A 65 7.73 -4.66 -34.84
CA ARG A 65 7.21 -3.33 -34.49
C ARG A 65 5.99 -3.40 -33.58
N ALA A 66 5.07 -4.33 -33.83
CA ALA A 66 3.91 -4.54 -32.97
C ALA A 66 4.34 -4.97 -31.56
N MET A 67 5.27 -5.93 -31.47
CA MET A 67 5.82 -6.38 -30.19
C MET A 67 6.54 -5.25 -29.44
N GLU A 68 7.32 -4.43 -30.15
CA GLU A 68 7.99 -3.27 -29.57
C GLU A 68 6.99 -2.25 -29.00
N SER A 69 5.87 -2.00 -29.71
CA SER A 69 4.80 -1.12 -29.22
C SER A 69 4.20 -1.64 -27.93
N THR A 70 3.83 -2.93 -27.92
CA THR A 70 3.25 -3.57 -26.73
C THR A 70 4.22 -3.57 -25.55
N LEU A 71 5.51 -3.81 -25.79
CA LEU A 71 6.53 -3.76 -24.75
C LEU A 71 6.67 -2.34 -24.18
N LYS A 72 6.68 -1.31 -25.02
CA LYS A 72 6.71 0.09 -24.58
C LYS A 72 5.49 0.45 -23.74
N GLU A 73 4.30 0.05 -24.17
CA GLU A 73 3.06 0.27 -23.42
C GLU A 73 3.10 -0.44 -22.05
N ALA A 74 3.56 -1.70 -22.02
CA ALA A 74 3.73 -2.45 -20.79
C ALA A 74 4.72 -1.80 -19.83
N LEU A 75 5.85 -1.28 -20.33
CA LEU A 75 6.84 -0.57 -19.52
C LEU A 75 6.28 0.73 -18.93
N VAL A 76 5.54 1.51 -19.71
CA VAL A 76 4.87 2.73 -19.24
C VAL A 76 3.84 2.39 -18.16
N LEU A 77 3.05 1.35 -18.37
CA LEU A 77 2.07 0.89 -17.38
C LEU A 77 2.74 0.40 -16.09
N ALA A 78 3.84 -0.36 -16.20
CA ALA A 78 4.59 -0.83 -15.04
C ALA A 78 5.18 0.35 -14.24
N GLN A 79 5.76 1.34 -14.92
CA GLN A 79 6.27 2.55 -14.28
C GLN A 79 5.16 3.32 -13.55
N LYS A 80 4.03 3.55 -14.23
CA LYS A 80 2.88 4.24 -13.63
C LYS A 80 2.35 3.50 -12.40
N THR A 81 2.19 2.18 -12.50
CA THR A 81 1.76 1.33 -11.37
C THR A 81 2.74 1.39 -10.21
N ALA A 82 4.04 1.38 -10.48
CA ALA A 82 5.07 1.50 -9.45
C ALA A 82 5.00 2.86 -8.74
N ASP A 83 4.85 3.95 -9.49
CA ASP A 83 4.73 5.30 -8.94
C ASP A 83 3.46 5.47 -8.11
N GLU A 84 2.32 4.95 -8.58
CA GLU A 84 1.06 4.95 -7.85
C GLU A 84 1.16 4.12 -6.55
N THR A 85 1.78 2.93 -6.61
CA THR A 85 2.00 2.07 -5.44
C THR A 85 2.86 2.78 -4.41
N ARG A 86 3.94 3.43 -4.85
CA ARG A 86 4.83 4.20 -3.96
C ARG A 86 4.11 5.39 -3.33
N ALA A 87 3.33 6.13 -4.11
CA ALA A 87 2.56 7.26 -3.61
C ALA A 87 1.51 6.83 -2.57
N ASN A 88 0.82 5.70 -2.80
CA ASN A 88 -0.16 5.15 -1.86
C ASN A 88 0.51 4.67 -0.58
N ALA A 89 1.62 3.94 -0.68
CA ALA A 89 2.38 3.49 0.48
C ALA A 89 2.88 4.68 1.35
N HIS A 90 3.32 5.77 0.73
CA HIS A 90 3.69 6.99 1.47
C HIS A 90 2.50 7.60 2.20
N LYS A 91 1.33 7.72 1.55
CA LYS A 91 0.11 8.25 2.18
C LYS A 91 -0.35 7.37 3.35
N GLU A 92 -0.36 6.06 3.16
CA GLU A 92 -0.71 5.11 4.23
C GLU A 92 0.26 5.20 5.40
N ALA A 93 1.56 5.28 5.16
CA ALA A 93 2.56 5.45 6.20
C ALA A 93 2.35 6.77 6.98
N GLU A 94 2.03 7.87 6.29
CA GLU A 94 1.70 9.14 6.96
C GLU A 94 0.44 9.03 7.82
N LEU A 95 -0.60 8.34 7.34
CA LEU A 95 -1.83 8.13 8.10
C LEU A 95 -1.56 7.29 9.37
N ILE A 96 -0.82 6.19 9.24
CA ILE A 96 -0.43 5.33 10.36
C ILE A 96 0.36 6.15 11.39
N LEU A 97 1.34 6.95 10.95
CA LEU A 97 2.12 7.80 11.84
C LEU A 97 1.26 8.84 12.57
N ARG A 98 0.30 9.46 11.88
CA ARG A 98 -0.63 10.41 12.50
C ARG A 98 -1.53 9.74 13.52
N GLU A 99 -2.09 8.57 13.19
CA GLU A 99 -2.93 7.81 14.10
C GLU A 99 -2.16 7.36 15.35
N ALA A 100 -0.96 6.81 15.16
CA ALA A 100 -0.09 6.40 16.26
C ALA A 100 0.26 7.57 17.20
N ARG A 101 0.51 8.77 16.64
CA ARG A 101 0.75 9.99 17.43
C ARG A 101 -0.48 10.40 18.25
N MET A 102 -1.66 10.42 17.63
CA MET A 102 -2.90 10.76 18.34
C MET A 102 -3.21 9.74 19.45
N GLN A 103 -3.00 8.46 19.19
CA GLN A 103 -3.18 7.41 20.21
C GLN A 103 -2.16 7.57 21.35
N ALA A 104 -0.90 7.85 21.04
CA ALA A 104 0.13 8.08 22.06
C ALA A 104 -0.18 9.30 22.93
N GLU A 105 -0.58 10.43 22.32
CA GLU A 105 -1.00 11.64 23.04
C GLU A 105 -2.20 11.36 23.95
N ARG A 106 -3.20 10.62 23.46
CA ARG A 106 -4.36 10.21 24.27
C ARG A 106 -3.95 9.36 25.46
N ILE A 107 -3.11 8.34 25.25
CA ILE A 107 -2.61 7.49 26.33
C ILE A 107 -1.86 8.32 27.38
N GLN A 108 -1.02 9.27 26.94
CA GLN A 108 -0.29 10.15 27.84
C GLN A 108 -1.23 11.04 28.66
N GLN A 109 -2.25 11.62 28.04
CA GLN A 109 -3.25 12.43 28.73
C GLN A 109 -4.05 11.60 29.74
N GLU A 110 -4.50 10.41 29.35
CA GLU A 110 -5.23 9.50 30.24
C GLU A 110 -4.35 9.07 31.44
N ALA A 111 -3.08 8.78 31.21
CA ALA A 111 -2.14 8.43 32.27
C ALA A 111 -1.91 9.61 33.23
N GLN A 112 -1.72 10.82 32.69
CA GLN A 112 -1.53 12.03 33.50
C GLN A 112 -2.77 12.32 34.37
N ALA A 113 -3.97 12.23 33.79
CA ALA A 113 -5.22 12.41 34.52
C ALA A 113 -5.39 11.38 35.66
N ARG A 114 -5.00 10.11 35.42
CA ARG A 114 -5.01 9.07 36.46
C ARG A 114 -4.01 9.38 37.58
N VAL A 115 -2.81 9.86 37.26
CA VAL A 115 -1.81 10.25 38.26
C VAL A 115 -2.35 11.37 39.14
N GLU A 116 -2.93 12.41 38.55
CA GLU A 116 -3.53 13.53 39.30
C GLU A 116 -4.71 13.06 40.18
N GLN A 117 -5.53 12.14 39.68
CA GLN A 117 -6.61 11.56 40.46
C GLN A 117 -6.09 10.76 41.65
N LEU A 118 -5.10 9.88 41.44
CA LEU A 118 -4.48 9.11 42.51
C LEU A 118 -3.81 9.99 43.56
N GLN A 119 -3.15 11.08 43.16
CA GLN A 119 -2.57 12.05 44.10
C GLN A 119 -3.64 12.67 44.99
N LYS A 120 -4.77 13.10 44.42
CA LYS A 120 -5.90 13.61 45.20
C LYS A 120 -6.46 12.56 46.15
N GLU A 121 -6.61 11.31 45.70
CA GLU A 121 -7.08 10.21 46.54
C GLU A 121 -6.12 9.95 47.71
N ILE A 122 -4.81 9.96 47.47
CA ILE A 122 -3.78 9.83 48.52
C ILE A 122 -3.89 10.96 49.53
N GLU A 123 -3.98 12.21 49.08
CA GLU A 123 -4.12 13.38 49.97
C GLU A 123 -5.37 13.27 50.86
N THR A 124 -6.50 12.85 50.28
CA THR A 124 -7.74 12.65 51.05
C THR A 124 -7.62 11.53 52.09
N LEU A 125 -6.97 10.41 51.73
CA LEU A 125 -6.72 9.30 52.65
C LEU A 125 -5.78 9.70 53.79
N GLU A 126 -4.73 10.46 53.49
CA GLU A 126 -3.83 10.98 54.51
C GLU A 126 -4.51 11.97 55.47
N ALA A 127 -5.37 12.84 54.95
CA ALA A 127 -6.16 13.75 55.77
C ALA A 127 -7.12 12.97 56.68
N ARG A 128 -7.80 11.95 56.15
CA ARG A 128 -8.70 11.09 56.92
C ARG A 128 -7.96 10.29 58.00
N LYS A 129 -6.80 9.72 57.66
CA LYS A 129 -5.92 9.05 58.63
C LYS A 129 -5.53 9.99 59.75
N ARG A 130 -5.09 11.22 59.43
CA ARG A 130 -4.72 12.24 60.43
C ARG A 130 -5.90 12.58 61.35
N ALA A 131 -7.09 12.80 60.78
CA ALA A 131 -8.30 13.08 61.55
C ALA A 131 -8.63 11.95 62.53
N THR A 132 -8.67 10.70 62.07
CA THR A 132 -8.96 9.53 62.93
C THR A 132 -7.94 9.36 64.05
N VAL A 133 -6.65 9.59 63.78
CA VAL A 133 -5.61 9.53 64.83
C VAL A 133 -5.83 10.62 65.88
N LEU A 134 -6.20 11.84 65.48
CA LEU A 134 -6.50 12.92 66.41
C LEU A 134 -7.76 12.64 67.24
N GLU A 135 -8.83 12.14 66.61
CA GLU A 135 -10.06 11.72 67.28
C GLU A 135 -9.80 10.65 68.34
N LEU A 136 -9.04 9.60 67.98
CA LEU A 136 -8.67 8.54 68.91
C LEU A 136 -7.84 9.07 70.08
N ARG A 137 -6.88 9.97 69.81
CA ARG A 137 -6.06 10.58 70.86
C ARG A 137 -6.92 11.41 71.82
N ALA A 138 -7.85 12.20 71.30
CA ALA A 138 -8.77 12.99 72.11
C ALA A 138 -9.66 12.09 72.98
N LEU A 139 -10.19 11.01 72.41
CA LEU A 139 -10.98 10.01 73.13
C LEU A 139 -10.17 9.39 74.28
N LEU A 140 -8.96 8.90 74.00
CA LEU A 140 -8.10 8.29 75.01
C LEU A 140 -7.75 9.26 76.13
N LEU A 141 -7.37 10.50 75.81
CA LEU A 141 -7.08 11.53 76.82
C LEU A 141 -8.31 11.82 77.70
N SER A 142 -9.50 11.90 77.10
CA SER A 142 -10.74 12.11 77.85
C SER A 142 -11.04 10.96 78.84
N HIS A 143 -10.80 9.71 78.43
CA HIS A 143 -10.97 8.56 79.31
C HIS A 143 -9.92 8.51 80.42
N LEU A 144 -8.68 8.89 80.11
CA LEU A 144 -7.60 8.93 81.09
C LEU A 144 -7.87 9.99 82.17
N GLN A 145 -8.33 11.17 81.75
CA GLN A 145 -8.73 12.25 82.64
C GLN A 145 -9.92 11.86 83.54
N ALA A 146 -10.86 11.05 83.02
CA ALA A 146 -11.96 10.51 83.81
C ALA A 146 -11.50 9.51 84.90
N LEU A 147 -10.39 8.80 84.67
CA LEU A 147 -9.79 7.87 85.65
C LEU A 147 -8.90 8.57 86.68
N GLU A 148 -8.31 9.71 86.33
CA GLU A 148 -7.49 10.53 87.22
C GLU A 148 -8.30 11.42 88.17
N MET A 149 -9.61 11.56 87.92
CA MET A 149 -10.52 12.16 88.90
C MET A 149 -10.52 11.30 90.17
N PRO A 150 -10.16 11.85 91.34
CA PRO A 150 -10.15 11.07 92.56
C PRO A 150 -11.52 10.47 92.79
N THR A 151 -11.59 9.15 92.98
CA THR A 151 -12.73 8.47 93.60
C THR A 151 -12.81 8.86 95.09
N HIS A 152 -12.92 10.15 95.38
CA HIS A 152 -13.25 10.63 96.71
C HIS A 152 -14.76 10.78 96.80
N ALA A 153 -15.39 9.69 97.25
CA ALA A 153 -16.50 9.72 98.21
C ALA A 153 -16.82 8.29 98.66
N VAL A 154 -15.94 7.68 99.46
CA VAL A 154 -16.40 6.74 100.50
C VAL A 154 -16.08 7.36 101.84
N ALA A 155 -17.13 7.46 102.65
CA ALA A 155 -17.18 7.70 104.09
C ALA A 155 -16.85 9.11 104.61
N GLU A 156 -17.88 9.79 105.11
CA GLU A 156 -18.07 10.17 106.53
C GLU A 156 -19.43 10.92 106.61
N GLU A 157 -20.47 10.30 107.16
CA GLU A 157 -20.85 10.31 108.58
C GLU A 157 -21.89 11.41 108.88
N SER A 158 -23.15 10.98 109.07
CA SER A 158 -24.03 11.47 110.15
C SER A 158 -25.33 10.67 110.19
N ALA A 159 -25.44 9.79 111.17
CA ALA A 159 -26.71 9.35 111.75
C ALA A 159 -26.57 9.52 113.28
N PRO A 160 -27.63 9.57 114.10
CA PRO A 160 -29.05 9.88 113.87
C PRO A 160 -29.54 10.92 114.93
N THR A 161 -30.84 10.86 115.33
CA THR A 161 -31.59 11.60 116.38
C THR A 161 -32.34 12.83 115.85
N ASP A 162 -33.62 13.09 116.09
CA ASP A 162 -34.68 12.52 116.94
C ASP A 162 -36.00 13.23 116.52
N GLY A 163 -37.18 12.64 116.79
CA GLY A 163 -38.45 13.37 116.72
C GLY A 163 -39.61 12.64 116.04
N ALA A 164 -40.42 11.97 116.84
CA ALA A 164 -41.60 11.17 116.51
C ALA A 164 -42.87 12.02 116.14
N PRO A 165 -44.12 11.51 116.16
CA PRO A 165 -44.85 11.08 114.95
C PRO A 165 -46.32 11.62 114.85
N LEU A 166 -47.08 11.08 113.88
CA LEU A 166 -48.56 11.01 113.75
C LEU A 166 -49.33 12.27 113.33
N GLU A 167 -50.13 12.20 112.26
CA GLU A 167 -51.56 11.86 112.35
C GLU A 167 -52.23 11.78 110.97
N THR A 168 -53.29 10.98 110.96
CA THR A 168 -54.19 10.53 109.90
C THR A 168 -55.23 11.57 109.46
N GLY A 169 -55.69 11.46 108.21
CA GLY A 169 -56.90 12.11 107.70
C GLY A 169 -57.27 11.58 106.33
#